data_AF-C8BPY2-F1
#
_entry.id   AF-C8BPY2-F1
#
_cell.length_a   1.000
_cell.length_b   1.000
_cell.length_c   1.000
_cell.angle_alpha   90.00
_cell.angle_beta   90.00
_cell.angle_gamma   90.00
#
_symmetry.space_group_name_H-M   'P 1'
#
loop_
_entity.id
_entity.type
_entity.pdbx_description
1 polymer ?
#
loop_
_entity_poly.entity_id
_entity_poly.type
_entity_poly.pdbx_seq_one_letter_code
_entity_poly.pdbx_strand_id
1 'polypeptide(L)'
;QFVWFDSDAESPRMEPRAPWVEQEGPEYWDRETRNAKANAQTDRVNLRTLLRYYNQSKAGSHTLQMMHGCDLGPDERLLRGYHQQAYDGRDYIALNEDLRSWTAADMAAQN
;
A
#
# COMPACT_ATOMS: atom_id res chain seq x y z
N GLN A 1 -12.97 7.71 -5.23
CA GLN A 1 -12.33 7.36 -3.94
C GLN A 1 -13.42 7.26 -2.88
N PHE A 2 -13.33 6.29 -1.96
CA PHE A 2 -14.38 6.09 -0.94
C PHE A 2 -13.86 6.11 0.51
N VAL A 3 -12.56 5.90 0.75
CA VAL A 3 -11.90 6.08 2.05
C VAL A 3 -10.57 6.83 1.90
N TRP A 4 -10.09 7.43 2.99
CA TRP A 4 -8.81 8.13 3.05
C TRP A 4 -8.19 8.01 4.45
N PHE A 5 -6.86 7.96 4.50
CA PHE A 5 -6.10 8.06 5.74
C PHE A 5 -4.93 9.02 5.52
N ASP A 6 -4.70 9.89 6.50
CA ASP A 6 -3.55 10.80 6.55
C ASP A 6 -2.85 10.64 7.90
N SER A 7 -1.55 10.31 7.89
CA SER A 7 -0.75 10.16 9.10
C SER A 7 -0.40 11.49 9.77
N ASP A 8 -0.45 12.60 9.02
CA ASP A 8 -0.04 13.92 9.46
C ASP A 8 -1.22 14.75 9.99
N ALA A 9 -2.44 14.23 9.90
CA ALA A 9 -3.62 14.85 10.48
C ALA A 9 -3.53 14.96 12.02
N GLU A 10 -4.22 15.94 12.61
CA GLU A 10 -4.23 16.14 14.08
C GLU A 10 -4.75 14.90 14.84
N SER A 11 -5.73 14.21 14.26
CA SER A 11 -6.25 12.95 14.77
C SER A 11 -6.26 11.91 13.64
N PRO A 12 -5.14 11.20 13.40
CA PRO A 12 -5.03 10.25 12.29
C PRO A 12 -6.03 9.11 12.45
N ARG A 13 -6.97 9.03 11.52
CA ARG A 13 -8.02 8.00 11.43
C ARG A 13 -8.43 7.77 9.99
N MET A 14 -9.01 6.61 9.72
CA MET A 14 -9.62 6.34 8.42
C MET A 14 -10.90 7.16 8.30
N GLU A 15 -11.07 7.86 7.19
CA GLU A 15 -12.19 8.78 6.93
C GLU A 15 -13.03 8.32 5.74
N PRO A 16 -14.36 8.47 5.80
CA PRO A 16 -15.23 8.27 4.65
C PRO A 16 -15.03 9.36 3.60
N ARG A 17 -15.10 8.99 2.33
CA ARG A 17 -15.04 9.90 1.17
C ARG A 17 -16.20 9.69 0.18
N ALA A 18 -17.17 8.86 0.55
CA ALA A 18 -18.40 8.63 -0.21
C ALA A 18 -19.59 8.34 0.74
N PRO A 19 -20.83 8.80 0.44
CA PRO A 19 -21.97 8.65 1.36
C PRO A 19 -22.30 7.21 1.76
N TRP A 20 -22.13 6.26 0.83
CA TRP A 20 -22.50 4.87 1.07
C TRP A 20 -21.61 4.16 2.11
N VAL A 21 -20.38 4.62 2.33
CA VAL A 21 -19.49 3.98 3.32
C VAL A 21 -19.75 4.51 4.74
N GLU A 22 -20.45 5.65 4.89
CA GLU A 22 -20.79 6.23 6.20
C GLU A 22 -21.72 5.32 7.03
N GLN A 23 -22.40 4.37 6.39
CA GLN A 23 -23.24 3.37 7.06
C GLN A 23 -22.44 2.32 7.84
N GLU A 24 -21.13 2.20 7.61
CA GLU A 24 -20.27 1.26 8.31
C GLU A 24 -20.15 1.60 9.80
N GLY A 25 -20.17 0.57 10.64
CA GLY A 25 -20.14 0.70 12.10
C GLY A 25 -18.77 1.12 12.67
N PRO A 26 -18.72 1.55 13.93
CA PRO A 26 -17.46 1.97 14.58
C PRO A 26 -16.39 0.88 14.57
N GLU A 27 -16.76 -0.41 14.63
CA GLU A 27 -15.82 -1.53 14.59
C GLU A 27 -15.03 -1.59 13.27
N TYR A 28 -15.67 -1.27 12.15
CA TYR A 28 -15.02 -1.18 10.85
C TYR A 28 -13.98 -0.06 10.86
N TRP A 29 -14.38 1.15 11.27
CA TRP A 29 -13.50 2.32 11.28
C TRP A 29 -12.32 2.17 12.23
N ASP A 30 -12.52 1.57 13.40
CA ASP A 30 -11.46 1.27 14.37
C ASP A 30 -10.45 0.25 13.80
N ARG A 31 -10.94 -0.78 13.11
CA ARG A 31 -10.08 -1.78 12.47
C ARG A 31 -9.28 -1.16 11.33
N GLU A 32 -9.91 -0.44 10.41
CA GLU A 32 -9.22 0.17 9.28
C GLU A 32 -8.23 1.25 9.73
N THR A 33 -8.57 2.03 10.76
CA THR A 33 -7.64 2.99 11.38
C THR A 33 -6.42 2.29 11.98
N ARG A 34 -6.61 1.16 12.68
CA ARG A 34 -5.50 0.38 13.24
C ARG A 34 -4.59 -0.17 12.14
N ASN A 35 -5.18 -0.71 11.07
CA ASN A 35 -4.45 -1.25 9.92
C ASN A 35 -3.63 -0.15 9.22
N ALA A 36 -4.23 1.01 8.96
CA ALA A 36 -3.53 2.13 8.32
C ALA A 36 -2.35 2.64 9.16
N LYS A 37 -2.52 2.74 10.49
CA LYS A 37 -1.42 3.10 11.41
C LYS A 37 -0.31 2.06 11.42
N ALA A 38 -0.66 0.76 11.38
CA ALA A 38 0.33 -0.31 11.30
C ALA A 38 1.11 -0.26 9.98
N ASN A 39 0.42 -0.05 8.85
CA ASN A 39 1.04 0.09 7.53
C ASN A 39 2.00 1.27 7.48
N ALA A 40 1.63 2.43 8.03
CA ALA A 40 2.52 3.60 8.10
C ALA A 40 3.84 3.31 8.86
N GLN A 41 3.81 2.50 9.92
CA GLN A 41 5.03 2.07 10.60
C GLN A 41 5.84 1.08 9.77
N THR A 42 5.18 0.13 9.11
CA THR A 42 5.83 -0.83 8.20
C THR A 42 6.51 -0.11 7.04
N ASP A 43 5.85 0.85 6.40
CA ASP A 43 6.39 1.63 5.28
C ASP A 43 7.60 2.46 5.70
N ARG A 44 7.57 3.03 6.92
CA ARG A 44 8.73 3.72 7.50
C ARG A 44 9.95 2.81 7.68
N VAL A 45 9.73 1.55 8.08
CA VAL A 45 10.81 0.55 8.19
C VAL A 45 11.31 0.15 6.80
N ASN A 46 10.40 -0.12 5.87
CA ASN A 46 10.72 -0.50 4.50
C ASN A 46 11.54 0.58 3.79
N LEU A 47 11.18 1.86 3.94
CA LEU A 47 11.98 2.98 3.41
C LEU A 47 13.42 2.97 3.93
N ARG A 48 13.64 2.67 5.22
CA ARG A 48 15.00 2.56 5.78
C ARG A 48 15.77 1.38 5.22
N THR A 49 15.09 0.28 4.88
CA THR A 49 15.68 -0.89 4.23
C THR A 49 16.06 -0.57 2.80
N LEU A 50 15.17 0.06 2.03
CA LEU A 50 15.40 0.46 0.64
C LEU A 50 16.59 1.41 0.52
N LEU A 51 16.69 2.41 1.42
CA LEU A 51 17.87 3.28 1.51
C LEU A 51 19.18 2.49 1.61
N ARG A 52 19.20 1.37 2.35
CA ARG A 52 20.38 0.51 2.48
C ARG A 52 20.63 -0.30 1.21
N TYR A 53 19.59 -0.91 0.63
CA TYR A 53 19.72 -1.71 -0.58
C TYR A 53 20.25 -0.91 -1.77
N TYR A 54 19.84 0.36 -1.89
CA TYR A 54 20.29 1.26 -2.94
C TYR A 54 21.52 2.10 -2.55
N ASN A 55 22.13 1.87 -1.38
CA ASN A 55 23.26 2.66 -0.87
C ASN A 55 23.02 4.18 -0.89
N GLN A 56 21.80 4.61 -0.60
CA GLN A 56 21.39 6.01 -0.63
C GLN A 56 21.63 6.73 0.71
N SER A 57 21.85 8.04 0.64
CA SER A 57 22.07 8.86 1.82
C SER A 57 20.77 9.05 2.63
N LYS A 58 20.88 9.14 3.96
CA LYS A 58 19.71 9.37 4.84
C LYS A 58 19.08 10.75 4.70
N ALA A 59 19.77 11.70 4.06
CA ALA A 59 19.30 13.09 3.94
C ALA A 59 18.42 13.31 2.68
N GLY A 60 18.31 12.30 1.80
CA GLY A 60 17.44 12.37 0.63
C GLY A 60 15.96 12.22 0.97
N SER A 61 15.10 12.80 0.14
CA SER A 61 13.67 12.51 0.14
C SER A 61 13.41 11.34 -0.80
N HIS A 62 12.68 10.34 -0.33
CA HIS A 62 12.39 9.11 -1.07
C HIS A 62 10.92 8.74 -0.90
N THR A 63 10.36 8.08 -1.91
CA THR A 63 8.94 7.72 -1.96
C THR A 63 8.79 6.22 -2.15
N LEU A 64 8.08 5.56 -1.24
CA LEU A 64 7.63 4.18 -1.38
C LEU A 64 6.12 4.22 -1.63
N GLN A 65 5.66 3.52 -2.66
CA GLN A 65 4.24 3.44 -3.03
C GLN A 65 3.83 1.97 -3.12
N MET A 66 2.61 1.69 -2.70
CA MET A 66 1.98 0.39 -2.85
C MET A 66 0.62 0.57 -3.52
N MET A 67 0.33 -0.28 -4.50
CA MET A 67 -1.00 -0.42 -5.08
C MET A 67 -1.42 -1.88 -4.90
N HIS A 68 -2.61 -2.10 -4.35
CA HIS A 68 -3.22 -3.42 -4.29
C HIS A 68 -4.73 -3.29 -4.53
N GLY A 69 -5.32 -4.37 -5.01
CA GLY A 69 -6.74 -4.39 -5.36
C GLY A 69 -7.13 -5.65 -6.12
N CYS A 70 -8.36 -5.68 -6.60
CA CYS A 70 -8.86 -6.78 -7.42
C CYS A 70 -9.94 -6.31 -8.40
N ASP A 71 -10.05 -7.02 -9.51
CA ASP A 71 -11.17 -6.93 -10.45
C ASP A 71 -12.08 -8.14 -10.27
N LEU A 72 -13.39 -7.90 -10.25
CA LEU A 72 -14.41 -8.95 -10.26
C LEU A 72 -15.03 -9.06 -11.65
N GLY A 73 -15.26 -10.30 -12.10
CA GLY A 73 -15.95 -10.58 -13.36
C GLY A 73 -17.46 -10.36 -13.26
N PRO A 74 -18.20 -10.49 -14.38
CA PRO A 74 -19.66 -10.38 -14.39
C PRO A 74 -20.38 -11.43 -13.52
N ASP A 75 -19.71 -12.54 -13.19
CA ASP A 75 -20.20 -13.59 -12.29
C ASP A 75 -19.80 -13.35 -10.82
N GLU A 76 -19.34 -12.13 -10.50
CA GLU A 76 -18.87 -11.69 -9.17
C GLU A 76 -17.67 -12.48 -8.63
N ARG A 77 -17.00 -13.25 -9.49
CA ARG A 77 -15.78 -13.98 -9.12
C ARG A 77 -14.53 -13.16 -9.36
N LEU A 78 -13.49 -13.46 -8.58
CA LEU A 78 -12.17 -12.87 -8.75
C LEU A 78 -11.65 -13.12 -10.17
N LEU A 79 -11.47 -12.04 -10.93
CA LEU A 79 -10.90 -12.07 -12.26
C LEU A 79 -9.38 -11.81 -12.20
N ARG A 80 -8.97 -10.83 -11.41
CA ARG A 80 -7.57 -10.42 -11.29
C ARG A 80 -7.27 -9.83 -9.92
N GLY A 81 -6.12 -10.19 -9.36
CA GLY A 81 -5.57 -9.56 -8.15
C GLY A 81 -4.36 -8.69 -8.48
N TYR A 82 -4.14 -7.66 -7.68
CA TYR A 82 -3.02 -6.73 -7.83
C TYR A 82 -2.29 -6.57 -6.50
N HIS A 83 -0.97 -6.60 -6.56
CA HIS A 83 -0.09 -6.15 -5.49
C HIS A 83 1.22 -5.67 -6.12
N GLN A 84 1.45 -4.36 -6.11
CA GLN A 84 2.57 -3.71 -6.78
C GLN A 84 3.20 -2.70 -5.84
N GLN A 85 4.52 -2.63 -5.85
CA GLN A 85 5.30 -1.64 -5.13
C GLN A 85 6.19 -0.86 -6.09
N ALA A 86 6.32 0.44 -5.84
CA ALA A 86 7.20 1.33 -6.56
C ALA A 86 8.08 2.12 -5.58
N TYR A 87 9.33 2.37 -5.98
CA TYR A 87 10.29 3.15 -5.22
C TYR A 87 10.82 4.31 -6.07
N ASP A 88 10.75 5.52 -5.54
CA ASP A 88 11.11 6.78 -6.21
C ASP A 88 10.46 6.92 -7.60
N GLY A 89 9.18 6.52 -7.70
CA GLY A 89 8.36 6.62 -8.92
C GLY A 89 8.67 5.57 -10.00
N ARG A 90 9.46 4.54 -9.68
CA ARG A 90 9.79 3.42 -10.58
C ARG A 90 9.30 2.11 -10.00
N ASP A 91 8.92 1.18 -10.86
CA ASP A 91 8.54 -0.17 -10.43
C ASP A 91 9.64 -0.80 -9.59
N TYR A 92 9.26 -1.44 -8.48
CA TYR A 92 10.17 -2.14 -7.59
C TYR A 92 9.91 -3.65 -7.63
N ILE A 93 8.71 -4.08 -7.22
CA ILE A 93 8.28 -5.47 -7.28
C ILE A 93 6.77 -5.58 -7.48
N ALA A 94 6.34 -6.54 -8.30
CA ALA A 94 4.92 -6.76 -8.62
C ALA A 94 4.55 -8.25 -8.55
N LEU A 95 3.38 -8.54 -7.99
CA LEU A 95 2.77 -9.87 -8.00
C LEU A 95 2.27 -10.16 -9.41
N ASN A 96 2.65 -11.33 -9.95
CA ASN A 96 2.24 -11.77 -11.27
C ASN A 96 0.77 -12.22 -11.28
N GLU A 97 0.20 -12.34 -12.48
CA GLU A 97 -1.21 -12.71 -12.66
C GLU A 97 -1.56 -14.11 -12.10
N ASP A 98 -0.57 -14.98 -11.92
CA ASP A 98 -0.73 -16.29 -11.27
C ASP A 98 -0.93 -16.21 -9.75
N LEU A 99 -0.82 -15.00 -9.17
CA LEU A 99 -0.89 -14.69 -7.73
C LEU A 99 0.09 -15.50 -6.86
N ARG A 100 1.17 -16.00 -7.45
CA ARG A 100 2.12 -16.92 -6.80
C ARG A 100 3.57 -16.57 -7.08
N SER A 101 3.86 -15.94 -8.20
CA SER A 101 5.20 -15.51 -8.58
C SER A 101 5.29 -13.98 -8.58
N TRP A 102 6.52 -13.48 -8.50
CA TRP A 102 6.82 -12.06 -8.44
C TRP A 102 7.75 -11.65 -9.58
N THR A 103 7.54 -10.46 -10.12
CA THR A 103 8.47 -9.80 -11.02
C THR A 103 9.18 -8.69 -10.26
N ALA A 104 10.50 -8.82 -10.11
CA ALA A 104 11.38 -7.81 -9.52
C ALA A 104 11.96 -6.93 -10.63
N ALA A 105 11.96 -5.61 -10.44
CA ALA A 105 12.41 -4.66 -11.45
C ALA A 105 13.95 -4.56 -11.56
N ASP A 106 14.67 -4.79 -10.45
CA ASP A 106 16.13 -4.75 -10.41
C ASP A 106 16.72 -5.73 -9.38
N MET A 107 18.04 -5.72 -9.22
CA MET A 107 18.76 -6.59 -8.28
C MET A 107 18.45 -6.28 -6.80
N ALA A 108 18.12 -5.03 -6.46
CA ALA A 108 17.79 -4.66 -5.09
C ALA A 108 16.42 -5.22 -4.70
N ALA A 109 15.49 -5.34 -5.64
CA ALA A 109 14.18 -5.98 -5.49
C ALA A 109 14.22 -7.52 -5.38
N GLN A 110 15.38 -8.16 -5.56
CA GLN A 110 15.54 -9.62 -5.42
C GLN A 110 16.04 -10.05 -4.02
N ASN A 111 16.34 -9.12 -3.11
CA ASN A 111 16.90 -9.39 -1.78
C ASN A 111 15.85 -9.57 -0.68
#